data_AF-A0A535HC03-F1
#
_entry.id   AF-A0A535HC03-F1
#
_cell.length_a   1.000
_cell.length_b   1.000
_cell.length_c   1.000
_cell.angle_alpha   90.00
_cell.angle_beta   90.00
_cell.angle_gamma   90.00
#
_symmetry.space_group_name_H-M   'P 1'
#
loop_
_entity.id
_entity.type
_entity.pdbx_description
1 polymer ?
#
loop_
_entity_poly.entity_id
_entity_poly.type
_entity_poly.pdbx_seq_one_letter_code
_entity_poly.pdbx_strand_id
1 'polypeptide(L)'
;APTFSAILSHLGVAPANAYTKDQELAIYRDWKMLRALTLEQVPAGFHFLAIFGDASTQRGSRVDGTIDQQGNITVASATPSGPPPCPICLARGTRIATPAGDVAVELLKIGDLVWTTNGTGARVAAPLVEIGSTPVPSTHRVVHLLLFDGRMVNVSAGHPTADGRKVGELKAGDRYDGAVVTSAALVAYTGGATFDVLPAGATGTYWANGVLLGSTLR
;
A
#
# COMPACT_ATOMS: atom_id res chain seq x y z
N ALA A 1 4.82 11.26 20.56
CA ALA A 1 4.46 10.81 21.92
C ALA A 1 2.95 10.80 22.20
N PRO A 2 2.12 11.79 21.81
CA PRO A 2 0.69 11.79 22.16
C PRO A 2 -0.10 10.66 21.48
N THR A 3 0.16 10.39 20.20
CA THR A 3 -0.56 9.38 19.41
C THR A 3 -0.40 7.97 19.98
N PHE A 4 0.80 7.59 20.40
CA PHE A 4 1.07 6.26 20.94
C PHE A 4 0.31 6.02 22.26
N SER A 5 0.37 6.98 23.19
CA SER A 5 -0.39 6.89 24.44
C SER A 5 -1.91 6.88 24.22
N ALA A 6 -2.40 7.61 23.21
CA ALA A 6 -3.81 7.59 22.84
C ALA A 6 -4.25 6.22 22.30
N ILE A 7 -3.42 5.58 21.46
CA ILE A 7 -3.66 4.22 20.95
C ILE A 7 -3.69 3.22 22.11
N LEU A 8 -2.72 3.26 23.02
CA LEU A 8 -2.69 2.38 24.19
C LEU A 8 -3.96 2.51 25.04
N SER A 9 -4.40 3.75 25.29
CA SER A 9 -5.64 4.02 26.02
C SER A 9 -6.87 3.47 25.29
N HIS A 10 -6.97 3.68 23.97
CA HIS A 10 -8.06 3.17 23.16
C HIS A 10 -8.14 1.63 23.17
N LEU A 11 -6.99 0.96 23.12
CA LEU A 11 -6.88 -0.50 23.15
C LEU A 11 -7.00 -1.09 24.56
N GLY A 12 -7.05 -0.27 25.62
CA GLY A 12 -7.00 -0.73 27.00
C GLY A 12 -5.67 -1.40 27.39
N VAL A 13 -4.58 -1.08 26.69
CA VAL A 13 -3.25 -1.64 26.93
C VAL A 13 -2.47 -0.73 27.87
N ALA A 14 -1.99 -1.27 28.99
CA ALA A 14 -1.16 -0.52 29.93
C ALA A 14 0.21 -0.19 29.30
N PRO A 15 0.78 1.00 29.54
CA PRO A 15 2.14 1.32 29.11
C PRO A 15 3.15 0.32 29.69
N ALA A 16 3.99 -0.25 28.82
CA ALA A 16 4.99 -1.23 29.20
C ALA A 16 6.29 -1.05 28.40
N ASN A 17 7.38 -1.64 28.91
CA ASN A 17 8.70 -1.62 28.25
C ASN A 17 8.78 -2.59 27.05
N ALA A 18 7.86 -3.54 26.97
CA ALA A 18 7.70 -4.49 25.88
C ALA A 18 6.23 -4.93 25.79
N TYR A 19 5.79 -5.26 24.58
CA TYR A 19 4.43 -5.72 24.29
C TYR A 19 4.46 -7.15 23.73
N THR A 20 3.39 -7.90 23.94
CA THR A 20 3.21 -9.20 23.26
C THR A 20 3.02 -8.99 21.75
N LYS A 21 3.24 -10.03 20.94
CA LYS A 21 3.08 -9.93 19.48
C LYS A 21 1.67 -9.48 19.05
N ASP A 22 0.65 -9.94 19.77
CA ASP A 22 -0.74 -9.53 19.50
C ASP A 22 -0.99 -8.06 19.86
N GLN A 23 -0.40 -7.58 20.97
CA GLN A 23 -0.46 -6.16 21.34
C GLN A 23 0.31 -5.28 20.37
N GLU A 24 1.51 -5.69 19.95
CA GLU A 24 2.28 -4.98 18.91
C GLU A 24 1.46 -4.85 17.63
N LEU A 25 0.83 -5.94 17.19
CA LEU A 25 -0.03 -5.95 16.00
C LEU A 25 -1.26 -5.06 16.17
N ALA A 26 -1.93 -5.07 17.33
CA ALA A 26 -3.10 -4.24 17.60
C ALA A 26 -2.74 -2.74 17.61
N ILE A 27 -1.68 -2.36 18.34
CA ILE A 27 -1.15 -0.99 18.39
C ILE A 27 -0.81 -0.51 16.97
N TYR A 28 -0.18 -1.38 16.20
CA TYR A 28 0.22 -1.07 14.84
C TYR A 28 -0.97 -0.88 13.90
N ARG A 29 -2.02 -1.70 14.01
CA ARG A 29 -3.26 -1.56 13.22
C ARG A 29 -3.96 -0.22 13.49
N ASP A 30 -4.06 0.19 14.74
CA ASP A 30 -4.66 1.49 15.09
C ASP A 30 -3.81 2.65 14.60
N TRP A 31 -2.50 2.55 14.76
CA TRP A 31 -1.57 3.53 14.20
C TRP A 31 -1.71 3.65 12.68
N LYS A 32 -1.88 2.53 11.95
CA LYS A 32 -2.13 2.51 10.51
C LYS A 32 -3.47 3.18 10.18
N MET A 33 -4.53 2.86 10.92
CA MET A 33 -5.86 3.46 10.72
C MET A 33 -5.84 4.97 10.90
N LEU A 34 -5.16 5.49 11.93
CA LEU A 34 -5.02 6.93 12.16
C LEU A 34 -4.27 7.67 11.04
N ARG A 35 -3.58 6.94 10.16
CA ARG A 35 -2.86 7.49 8.99
C ARG A 35 -3.57 7.24 7.67
N ALA A 36 -4.73 6.59 7.68
CA ALA A 36 -5.52 6.31 6.47
C ALA A 36 -6.19 7.57 5.90
N LEU A 37 -6.39 8.58 6.73
CA LEU A 37 -7.01 9.86 6.38
C LEU A 37 -6.09 11.00 6.82
N THR A 38 -5.75 11.91 5.89
CA THR A 38 -5.05 13.15 6.25
C THR A 38 -6.01 14.07 6.98
N LEU A 39 -5.65 14.45 8.20
CA LEU A 39 -6.39 15.39 9.03
C LEU A 39 -5.54 16.65 9.21
N GLU A 40 -6.08 17.79 8.79
CA GLU A 40 -5.45 19.10 8.97
C GLU A 40 -6.04 19.77 10.21
N GLN A 41 -5.20 20.21 11.15
CA GLN A 41 -5.69 20.82 12.37
C GLN A 41 -6.28 22.20 12.08
N VAL A 42 -7.49 22.46 12.60
CA VAL A 42 -8.22 23.73 12.51
C VAL A 42 -8.70 24.17 13.90
N PRO A 43 -9.08 25.44 14.13
CA PRO A 43 -9.41 25.93 15.47
C PRO A 43 -10.50 25.13 16.21
N ALA A 44 -11.46 24.57 15.48
CA ALA A 44 -12.58 23.80 16.04
C ALA A 44 -12.40 22.26 15.97
N GLY A 45 -11.22 21.77 15.59
CA GLY A 45 -10.95 20.32 15.46
C GLY A 45 -10.04 20.01 14.28
N PHE A 46 -10.51 19.18 13.34
CA PHE A 46 -9.76 18.75 12.16
C PHE A 46 -10.58 18.96 10.90
N HIS A 47 -9.91 19.36 9.83
CA HIS A 47 -10.43 19.35 8.46
C HIS A 47 -9.94 18.09 7.74
N PHE A 48 -10.76 17.55 6.85
CA PHE A 48 -10.37 16.48 5.95
C PHE A 48 -10.94 16.71 4.55
N LEU A 49 -10.18 16.24 3.57
CA LEU A 49 -10.60 16.20 2.18
C LEU A 49 -10.19 14.86 1.58
N ALA A 50 -11.17 13.99 1.33
CA ALA A 50 -10.93 12.63 0.89
C ALA A 50 -12.00 12.11 -0.06
N ILE A 51 -11.69 11.04 -0.77
CA ILE A 51 -12.66 10.30 -1.57
C ILE A 51 -13.10 9.09 -0.76
N PHE A 52 -14.40 8.95 -0.55
CA PHE A 52 -15.03 7.81 0.10
C PHE A 52 -15.85 7.07 -0.94
N GLY A 53 -15.79 5.75 -0.96
CA GLY A 53 -16.51 4.99 -1.95
C GLY A 53 -16.15 3.53 -1.91
N ASP A 54 -16.94 2.74 -2.62
CA ASP A 54 -16.70 1.31 -2.76
C ASP A 54 -16.06 1.05 -4.13
N ALA A 55 -14.85 0.49 -4.10
CA ALA A 55 -14.12 0.08 -5.30
C ALA A 55 -14.91 -0.95 -6.12
N SER A 56 -15.75 -1.77 -5.48
CA SER A 56 -16.59 -2.78 -6.13
C SER A 56 -17.75 -2.18 -6.94
N THR A 57 -18.34 -1.08 -6.46
CA THR A 57 -19.46 -0.40 -7.13
C THR A 57 -19.01 0.73 -8.07
N GLN A 58 -17.71 1.04 -8.08
CA GLN A 58 -17.11 2.11 -8.87
C GLN A 58 -17.73 3.49 -8.63
N ARG A 59 -18.31 3.69 -7.45
CA ARG A 59 -18.89 4.96 -7.02
C ARG A 59 -18.12 5.49 -5.84
N GLY A 60 -17.75 6.75 -5.93
CA GLY A 60 -17.18 7.49 -4.81
C GLY A 60 -17.82 8.86 -4.67
N SER A 61 -17.53 9.49 -3.55
CA SER A 61 -17.81 10.89 -3.30
C SER A 61 -16.55 11.53 -2.76
N ARG A 62 -16.12 12.62 -3.39
CA ARG A 62 -15.14 13.52 -2.80
C ARG A 62 -15.85 14.33 -1.73
N VAL A 63 -15.46 14.10 -0.49
CA VAL A 63 -16.05 14.70 0.70
C VAL A 63 -15.05 15.67 1.32
N ASP A 64 -15.52 16.88 1.53
CA ASP A 64 -14.86 17.94 2.29
C ASP A 64 -15.63 18.09 3.61
N GLY A 65 -14.95 17.99 4.74
CA GLY A 65 -15.62 18.04 6.04
C GLY A 65 -14.70 18.34 7.20
N THR A 66 -15.31 18.46 8.37
CA THR A 66 -14.61 18.69 9.64
C THR A 66 -15.02 17.66 10.69
N ILE A 67 -14.12 17.42 11.64
CA ILE A 67 -14.32 16.59 12.82
C ILE A 67 -14.06 17.48 14.04
N ASP A 68 -15.03 17.64 14.93
CA ASP A 68 -14.85 18.41 16.16
C ASP A 68 -14.06 17.64 17.23
N GLN A 69 -13.80 18.27 18.38
CA GLN A 69 -13.05 17.64 19.48
C GLN A 69 -13.79 16.49 20.16
N GLN A 70 -15.11 16.37 19.95
CA GLN A 70 -15.96 15.29 20.45
C GLN A 70 -16.09 14.15 19.43
N GLY A 71 -15.53 14.29 18.23
CA GLY A 71 -15.59 13.31 17.16
C GLY A 71 -16.83 13.45 16.25
N ASN A 72 -17.62 14.51 16.37
CA ASN A 72 -18.75 14.73 15.46
C ASN A 72 -18.25 15.20 14.10
N ILE A 73 -18.82 14.62 13.04
CA ILE A 73 -18.45 14.90 11.66
C ILE A 73 -19.46 15.85 11.03
N THR A 74 -18.98 16.95 10.44
CA THR A 74 -19.78 17.85 9.61
C THR A 74 -19.27 17.81 8.17
N VAL A 75 -20.15 17.48 7.22
CA VAL A 75 -19.81 17.46 5.79
C VAL A 75 -20.15 18.82 5.18
N ALA A 76 -19.12 19.53 4.70
CA ALA A 76 -19.28 20.80 4.01
C ALA A 76 -19.70 20.58 2.55
N SER A 77 -19.12 19.59 1.87
CA SER A 77 -19.56 19.19 0.53
C SER A 77 -19.30 17.71 0.28
N ALA A 78 -20.14 17.10 -0.57
CA ALA A 78 -19.97 15.76 -1.09
C ALA A 78 -20.32 15.78 -2.58
N THR A 79 -19.31 15.59 -3.44
CA THR A 79 -19.47 15.62 -4.90
C THR A 79 -19.22 14.23 -5.48
N PRO A 80 -20.00 13.78 -6.47
CA PRO A 80 -19.74 12.51 -7.13
C PRO A 80 -18.31 12.46 -7.67
N SER A 81 -17.63 11.34 -7.42
CA SER A 81 -16.30 11.07 -7.96
C SER A 81 -16.23 9.62 -8.43
N GLY A 82 -15.12 9.28 -9.10
CA GLY A 82 -14.71 7.88 -9.19
C GLY A 82 -14.43 7.31 -7.79
N PRO A 83 -14.22 5.98 -7.66
CA PRO A 83 -13.78 5.39 -6.41
C PRO A 83 -12.47 6.04 -5.95
N PRO A 84 -12.11 5.93 -4.65
CA PRO A 84 -10.79 6.34 -4.19
C PRO A 84 -9.73 5.77 -5.14
N PRO A 85 -8.71 6.55 -5.56
CA PRO A 85 -7.68 6.03 -6.45
C PRO A 85 -7.12 4.76 -5.81
N CYS A 86 -7.17 3.62 -6.52
CA CYS A 86 -6.58 2.35 -6.09
C CYS A 86 -5.13 2.66 -5.74
N PRO A 87 -4.82 2.80 -4.44
CA PRO A 87 -3.76 3.73 -4.10
C PRO A 87 -2.46 3.14 -4.60
N ILE A 88 -2.30 1.82 -4.48
CA ILE A 88 -1.15 1.09 -4.94
C ILE A 88 -1.44 -0.42 -5.03
N CYS A 89 -1.33 -1.04 -6.21
CA CYS A 89 -1.35 -2.51 -6.32
C CYS A 89 -0.63 -3.03 -7.60
N LEU A 90 -0.30 -4.31 -7.62
CA LEU A 90 0.23 -5.09 -8.74
C LEU A 90 -0.89 -5.60 -9.67
N ALA A 91 -0.58 -5.78 -10.95
CA ALA A 91 -1.45 -6.49 -11.88
C ALA A 91 -1.61 -7.98 -11.51
N ARG A 92 -2.78 -8.55 -11.83
CA ARG A 92 -3.04 -9.99 -11.78
C ARG A 92 -1.98 -10.77 -12.57
N GLY A 93 -1.57 -11.92 -12.08
CA GLY A 93 -0.58 -12.79 -12.71
C GLY A 93 0.87 -12.38 -12.47
N THR A 94 1.10 -11.23 -11.81
CA THR A 94 2.45 -10.82 -11.38
C THR A 94 3.06 -11.90 -10.50
N ARG A 95 4.30 -12.28 -10.79
CA ARG A 95 5.00 -13.38 -10.14
C ARG A 95 5.81 -12.86 -8.95
N ILE A 96 5.43 -13.27 -7.74
CA ILE A 96 6.18 -12.96 -6.52
C ILE A 96 7.21 -14.05 -6.29
N ALA A 97 8.45 -13.64 -6.04
CA ALA A 97 9.54 -14.57 -5.80
C ALA A 97 9.36 -15.27 -4.45
N THR A 98 9.36 -16.61 -4.46
CA THR A 98 9.35 -17.44 -3.25
C THR A 98 10.55 -18.38 -3.21
N PRO A 99 10.90 -18.95 -2.04
CA PRO A 99 11.92 -19.99 -1.96
C PRO A 99 11.60 -21.25 -2.78
N ALA A 100 10.32 -21.53 -3.03
CA ALA A 100 9.86 -22.69 -3.81
C ALA A 100 9.66 -22.37 -5.31
N GLY A 101 10.00 -21.15 -5.75
CA GLY A 101 9.77 -20.65 -7.10
C GLY A 101 8.70 -19.57 -7.16
N ASP A 102 8.56 -18.96 -8.32
CA ASP A 102 7.72 -17.77 -8.49
C ASP A 102 6.21 -18.10 -8.50
N VAL A 103 5.43 -17.43 -7.67
CA VAL A 103 3.98 -17.67 -7.50
C VAL A 103 3.18 -16.45 -7.95
N ALA A 104 2.06 -16.65 -8.64
CA ALA A 104 1.20 -15.53 -9.03
C ALA A 104 0.58 -14.85 -7.80
N VAL A 105 0.59 -13.53 -7.76
CA VAL A 105 0.21 -12.73 -6.60
C VAL A 105 -1.20 -13.05 -6.07
N GLU A 106 -2.16 -13.31 -6.96
CA GLU A 106 -3.54 -13.65 -6.60
C GLU A 106 -3.70 -15.04 -5.96
N LEU A 107 -2.69 -15.91 -6.09
CA LEU A 107 -2.69 -17.26 -5.54
C LEU A 107 -2.07 -17.34 -4.14
N LEU A 108 -1.29 -16.34 -3.74
CA LEU A 108 -0.64 -16.29 -2.42
C LEU A 108 -1.66 -16.22 -1.28
N LYS A 109 -1.24 -16.71 -0.11
CA LYS A 109 -1.99 -16.73 1.14
C LYS A 109 -1.12 -16.23 2.29
N ILE A 110 -1.76 -15.71 3.33
CA ILE A 110 -1.08 -15.36 4.59
C ILE A 110 -0.38 -16.61 5.11
N GLY A 111 0.88 -16.46 5.51
CA GLY A 111 1.76 -17.54 5.92
C GLY A 111 2.69 -18.07 4.83
N ASP A 112 2.39 -17.85 3.54
CA ASP A 112 3.29 -18.26 2.45
C ASP A 112 4.64 -17.54 2.57
N LEU A 113 5.74 -18.26 2.35
CA LEU A 113 7.08 -17.68 2.37
C LEU A 113 7.35 -16.94 1.05
N VAL A 114 7.85 -15.72 1.15
CA VAL A 114 8.33 -14.95 0.00
C VAL A 114 9.74 -14.42 0.28
N TRP A 115 10.45 -14.05 -0.78
CA TRP A 115 11.70 -13.32 -0.63
C TRP A 115 11.43 -11.85 -0.33
N THR A 116 12.07 -11.33 0.70
CA THR A 116 12.06 -9.92 1.14
C THR A 116 13.48 -9.46 1.50
N THR A 117 13.67 -8.18 1.83
CA THR A 117 14.93 -7.68 2.38
C THR A 117 14.85 -7.47 3.90
N ASN A 118 15.91 -7.83 4.62
CA ASN A 118 16.05 -7.46 6.02
C ASN A 118 16.53 -5.99 6.17
N GLY A 119 16.74 -5.53 7.41
CA GLY A 119 17.21 -4.16 7.69
C GLY A 119 18.59 -3.80 7.14
N THR A 120 19.39 -4.78 6.70
CA THR A 120 20.69 -4.55 6.04
C THR A 120 20.60 -4.62 4.51
N GLY A 121 19.38 -4.79 3.95
CA GLY A 121 19.16 -4.98 2.52
C GLY A 121 19.43 -6.41 2.02
N ALA A 122 19.76 -7.35 2.90
CA ALA A 122 20.03 -8.74 2.50
C ALA A 122 18.73 -9.48 2.20
N ARG A 123 18.75 -10.32 1.16
CA ARG A 123 17.61 -11.17 0.76
C ARG A 123 17.38 -12.27 1.79
N VAL A 124 16.18 -12.31 2.36
CA VAL A 124 15.75 -13.28 3.37
C VAL A 124 14.35 -13.80 3.04
N ALA A 125 14.03 -15.01 3.50
CA ALA A 125 12.68 -15.55 3.38
C ALA A 125 11.85 -15.13 4.61
N ALA A 126 10.62 -14.67 4.39
CA ALA A 126 9.68 -14.31 5.45
C ALA A 126 8.24 -14.67 5.04
N PRO A 127 7.37 -15.02 6.01
CA PRO A 127 5.97 -15.30 5.72
C PRO A 127 5.22 -14.01 5.38
N LEU A 128 4.24 -14.11 4.50
CA LEU A 128 3.26 -13.04 4.29
C LEU A 128 2.38 -12.87 5.54
N VAL A 129 2.23 -11.64 6.00
CA VAL A 129 1.38 -11.27 7.15
C VAL A 129 0.10 -10.57 6.74
N GLU A 130 0.06 -10.00 5.54
CA GLU A 130 -1.13 -9.35 4.97
C GLU A 130 -1.14 -9.56 3.44
N ILE A 131 -2.34 -9.68 2.88
CA ILE A 131 -2.59 -9.69 1.44
C ILE A 131 -3.79 -8.80 1.17
N GLY A 132 -3.68 -7.96 0.15
CA GLY A 132 -4.74 -7.06 -0.29
C GLY A 132 -5.14 -7.35 -1.72
N SER A 133 -6.43 -7.17 -2.02
CA SER A 133 -6.91 -7.13 -3.39
C SER A 133 -8.01 -6.08 -3.53
N THR A 134 -7.97 -5.35 -4.64
CA THR A 134 -8.95 -4.30 -4.94
C THR A 134 -9.46 -4.47 -6.37
N PRO A 135 -10.79 -4.63 -6.57
CA PRO A 135 -11.39 -4.55 -7.90
C PRO A 135 -11.07 -3.22 -8.58
N VAL A 136 -10.88 -3.23 -9.90
CA VAL A 136 -10.57 -2.02 -10.66
C VAL A 136 -11.52 -1.82 -11.83
N PRO A 137 -11.82 -0.56 -12.22
CA PRO A 137 -12.66 -0.30 -13.37
C PRO A 137 -11.97 -0.65 -14.69
N SER A 138 -12.75 -0.81 -15.76
CA SER A 138 -12.23 -1.04 -17.13
C SER A 138 -11.36 0.11 -17.64
N THR A 139 -11.50 1.29 -17.06
CA THR A 139 -10.68 2.48 -17.33
C THR A 139 -9.38 2.52 -16.54
N HIS A 140 -9.13 1.53 -15.67
CA HIS A 140 -7.93 1.50 -14.85
C HIS A 140 -6.68 1.40 -15.73
N ARG A 141 -5.62 2.08 -15.29
CA ARG A 141 -4.33 2.08 -15.95
C ARG A 141 -3.24 1.76 -14.94
N VAL A 142 -2.26 1.02 -15.41
CA VAL A 142 -1.06 0.65 -14.65
C VAL A 142 0.17 1.16 -15.40
N VAL A 143 1.25 1.40 -14.68
CA VAL A 143 2.56 1.64 -15.27
C VAL A 143 3.12 0.31 -15.73
N HIS A 144 3.42 0.23 -17.03
CA HIS A 144 4.26 -0.79 -17.62
C HIS A 144 5.72 -0.36 -17.44
N LEU A 145 6.34 -0.85 -16.37
CA LEU A 145 7.75 -0.60 -16.07
C LEU A 145 8.60 -1.66 -16.74
N LEU A 146 9.56 -1.23 -17.57
CA LEU A 146 10.53 -2.09 -18.24
C LEU A 146 11.94 -1.64 -17.86
N LEU A 147 12.75 -2.58 -17.40
CA LEU A 147 14.17 -2.40 -17.13
C LEU A 147 15.00 -2.96 -18.29
N PHE A 148 16.20 -2.40 -18.46
CA PHE A 148 17.11 -2.73 -19.58
C PHE A 148 17.54 -4.20 -19.60
N ASP A 149 17.55 -4.87 -18.44
CA ASP A 149 17.86 -6.30 -18.32
C ASP A 149 16.66 -7.22 -18.66
N GLY A 150 15.56 -6.65 -19.16
CA GLY A 150 14.38 -7.37 -19.60
C GLY A 150 13.33 -7.61 -18.51
N ARG A 151 13.61 -7.25 -17.25
CA ARG A 151 12.62 -7.34 -16.18
C ARG A 151 11.49 -6.34 -16.41
N MET A 152 10.26 -6.78 -16.16
CA MET A 152 9.06 -5.98 -16.41
C MET A 152 7.97 -6.26 -15.39
N VAL A 153 7.31 -5.20 -14.92
CA VAL A 153 6.18 -5.28 -13.99
C VAL A 153 5.10 -4.28 -14.37
N ASN A 154 3.84 -4.73 -14.28
CA ASN A 154 2.66 -3.89 -14.45
C ASN A 154 2.10 -3.54 -13.07
N VAL A 155 2.09 -2.27 -12.71
CA VAL A 155 1.82 -1.83 -11.34
C VAL A 155 1.20 -0.44 -11.30
N SER A 156 0.32 -0.16 -10.34
CA SER A 156 -0.28 1.17 -10.19
C SER A 156 0.79 2.26 -10.03
N ALA A 157 0.55 3.45 -10.59
CA ALA A 157 1.53 4.54 -10.57
C ALA A 157 1.97 4.98 -9.16
N GLY A 158 1.09 4.83 -8.16
CA GLY A 158 1.41 5.17 -6.77
C GLY A 158 2.36 4.20 -6.08
N HIS A 159 2.68 3.05 -6.68
CA HIS A 159 3.35 1.94 -5.98
C HIS A 159 4.75 2.30 -5.53
N PRO A 160 5.13 2.06 -4.26
CA PRO A 160 6.44 2.47 -3.80
C PRO A 160 7.48 1.54 -4.40
N THR A 161 8.53 2.15 -4.90
CA THR A 161 9.77 1.46 -5.15
C THR A 161 10.46 1.12 -3.82
N ALA A 162 11.41 0.19 -3.84
CA ALA A 162 12.17 -0.18 -2.64
C ALA A 162 13.04 0.95 -2.08
N ASP A 163 13.33 1.97 -2.91
CA ASP A 163 14.08 3.17 -2.54
C ASP A 163 13.19 4.36 -2.14
N GLY A 164 11.87 4.14 -2.01
CA GLY A 164 10.93 5.12 -1.45
C GLY A 164 10.30 6.10 -2.45
N ARG A 165 10.67 6.05 -3.73
CA ARG A 165 9.97 6.75 -4.81
C ARG A 165 8.64 6.07 -5.14
N LYS A 166 7.83 6.66 -6.01
CA LYS A 166 6.69 5.97 -6.65
C LYS A 166 7.09 5.45 -8.03
N VAL A 167 6.55 4.31 -8.43
CA VAL A 167 6.82 3.74 -9.76
C VAL A 167 6.41 4.69 -10.88
N GLY A 168 5.32 5.45 -10.71
CA GLY A 168 4.88 6.47 -11.67
C GLY A 168 5.80 7.69 -11.78
N GLU A 169 6.78 7.84 -10.90
CA GLU A 169 7.78 8.92 -10.95
C GLU A 169 9.03 8.50 -11.74
N LEU A 170 9.20 7.20 -12.01
CA LEU A 170 10.32 6.68 -12.80
C LEU A 170 10.20 7.11 -14.27
N LYS A 171 11.35 7.41 -14.88
CA LYS A 171 11.47 7.82 -16.29
C LYS A 171 12.55 7.01 -16.99
N ALA A 172 12.47 6.96 -18.31
CA ALA A 172 13.51 6.35 -19.12
C ALA A 172 14.88 7.00 -18.84
N GLY A 173 15.90 6.17 -18.61
CA GLY A 173 17.25 6.60 -18.22
C GLY A 173 17.52 6.58 -16.71
N ASP A 174 16.49 6.53 -15.86
CA ASP A 174 16.68 6.41 -14.42
C ASP A 174 17.35 5.07 -14.04
N ARG A 175 18.13 5.06 -12.96
CA ARG A 175 18.60 3.79 -12.36
C ARG A 175 17.60 3.30 -11.32
N TYR A 176 17.24 2.02 -11.41
CA TYR A 176 16.38 1.37 -10.43
C TYR A 176 16.70 -0.12 -10.31
N ASP A 177 16.77 -0.61 -9.06
CA ASP A 177 16.99 -2.03 -8.73
C ASP A 177 18.16 -2.65 -9.50
N GLY A 178 19.28 -1.93 -9.56
CA GLY A 178 20.51 -2.36 -10.25
C GLY A 178 20.51 -2.18 -11.79
N ALA A 179 19.38 -1.85 -12.42
CA ALA A 179 19.25 -1.69 -13.86
C ALA A 179 18.87 -0.25 -14.27
N VAL A 180 18.86 0.01 -15.59
CA VAL A 180 18.36 1.26 -16.17
C VAL A 180 16.91 1.07 -16.57
N VAL A 181 16.05 2.04 -16.28
CA VAL A 181 14.66 2.06 -16.74
C VAL A 181 14.66 2.37 -18.23
N THR A 182 14.11 1.44 -19.03
CA THR A 182 13.90 1.64 -20.46
C THR A 182 12.63 2.41 -20.72
N SER A 183 11.55 2.08 -20.00
CA SER A 183 10.27 2.78 -20.10
C SER A 183 9.44 2.64 -18.84
N ALA A 184 8.63 3.66 -18.54
CA ALA A 184 7.59 3.64 -17.52
C ALA A 184 6.34 4.31 -18.10
N ALA A 185 5.52 3.54 -18.83
CA ALA A 185 4.37 4.07 -19.57
C ALA A 185 3.06 3.64 -18.91
N LEU A 186 2.09 4.55 -18.79
CA LEU A 186 0.73 4.18 -18.37
C LEU A 186 0.03 3.42 -19.51
N VAL A 187 -0.48 2.23 -19.23
CA VAL A 187 -1.22 1.38 -20.17
C VAL A 187 -2.57 0.99 -19.61
N ALA A 188 -3.55 0.70 -20.47
CA ALA A 188 -4.86 0.20 -20.04
C ALA A 188 -4.72 -1.17 -19.36
N TYR A 189 -5.49 -1.39 -18.29
CA TYR A 189 -5.47 -2.63 -17.53
C TYR A 189 -6.88 -3.19 -17.38
N THR A 190 -7.05 -4.45 -17.80
CA THR A 190 -8.35 -5.14 -17.84
C THR A 190 -8.41 -6.38 -16.93
N GLY A 191 -7.42 -6.59 -16.05
CA GLY A 191 -7.33 -7.79 -15.19
C GLY A 191 -8.33 -7.85 -14.01
N GLY A 192 -9.30 -6.95 -13.97
CA GLY A 192 -10.48 -6.93 -13.08
C GLY A 192 -10.22 -6.57 -11.62
N ALA A 193 -9.04 -6.94 -11.10
CA ALA A 193 -8.58 -6.57 -9.77
C ALA A 193 -7.06 -6.44 -9.76
N THR A 194 -6.54 -5.76 -8.76
CA THR A 194 -5.11 -5.63 -8.49
C THR A 194 -4.81 -6.16 -7.08
N PHE A 195 -3.54 -6.43 -6.79
CA PHE A 195 -3.12 -7.16 -5.59
C PHE A 195 -1.91 -6.51 -4.93
N ASP A 196 -1.77 -6.69 -3.61
CA ASP A 196 -0.54 -6.36 -2.91
C ASP A 196 -0.29 -7.37 -1.79
N VAL A 197 0.96 -7.48 -1.35
CA VAL A 197 1.38 -8.44 -0.32
C VAL A 197 2.32 -7.77 0.67
N LEU A 198 2.24 -8.18 1.94
CA LEU A 198 3.12 -7.70 3.00
C LEU A 198 3.91 -8.86 3.59
N PRO A 199 5.22 -8.96 3.32
CA PRO A 199 6.09 -9.88 4.04
C PRO A 199 6.31 -9.40 5.48
N ALA A 200 6.44 -10.34 6.42
CA ALA A 200 6.96 -10.01 7.74
C ALA A 200 8.36 -9.41 7.64
N GLY A 201 8.66 -8.41 8.46
CA GLY A 201 9.99 -7.80 8.50
C GLY A 201 9.94 -6.29 8.57
N ALA A 202 11.11 -5.67 8.53
CA ALA A 202 11.26 -4.22 8.74
C ALA A 202 11.08 -3.38 7.46
N THR A 203 11.18 -3.98 6.27
CA THR A 203 11.26 -3.25 5.01
C THR A 203 9.95 -3.25 4.23
N GLY A 204 9.12 -4.29 4.42
CA GLY A 204 7.92 -4.52 3.61
C GLY A 204 8.21 -4.69 2.12
N THR A 205 9.44 -5.02 1.71
CA THR A 205 9.78 -5.16 0.29
C THR A 205 9.57 -6.58 -0.21
N TYR A 206 9.33 -6.76 -1.50
CA TYR A 206 9.24 -8.07 -2.14
C TYR A 206 9.68 -7.98 -3.60
N TRP A 207 10.04 -9.12 -4.21
CA TRP A 207 10.32 -9.18 -5.64
C TRP A 207 9.07 -9.57 -6.43
N ALA A 208 8.68 -8.71 -7.37
CA ALA A 208 7.60 -8.93 -8.32
C ALA A 208 8.16 -8.94 -9.74
N ASN A 209 8.02 -10.06 -10.46
CA ASN A 209 8.66 -10.33 -11.74
C ASN A 209 10.18 -10.02 -11.72
N GLY A 210 10.84 -10.31 -10.59
CA GLY A 210 12.26 -10.03 -10.39
C GLY A 210 12.59 -8.56 -10.12
N VAL A 211 11.62 -7.65 -10.04
CA VAL A 211 11.81 -6.24 -9.64
C VAL A 211 11.50 -6.09 -8.16
N LEU A 212 12.44 -5.58 -7.37
CA LEU A 212 12.21 -5.29 -5.96
C LEU A 212 11.23 -4.11 -5.86
N LEU A 213 10.14 -4.25 -5.09
CA LEU A 213 9.14 -3.20 -4.83
C LEU A 213 8.84 -3.13 -3.33
N GLY A 214 8.24 -2.04 -2.89
CA GLY A 214 7.73 -1.89 -1.53
C GLY A 214 6.26 -2.26 -1.45
N SER A 215 5.84 -2.86 -0.33
CA SER A 215 4.43 -3.05 -0.01
C SER A 215 3.76 -1.73 0.35
N THR A 216 2.44 -1.70 0.16
CA THR A 216 1.56 -0.59 0.55
C THR A 216 0.54 -0.94 1.58
N LEU A 217 0.36 -2.24 1.74
CA LEU A 217 0.00 -2.79 3.02
C LEU A 217 1.10 -2.36 4.00
N ARG A 218 0.66 -1.80 5.11
CA ARG A 218 1.54 -1.44 6.22
C ARG A 218 1.21 -2.36 7.34
#